data_AF-I3SRQ6-F1
#
_entry.id   AF-I3SRQ6-F1
#
_cell.length_a   1.000
_cell.length_b   1.000
_cell.length_c   1.000
_cell.angle_alpha   90.00
_cell.angle_beta   90.00
_cell.angle_gamma   90.00
#
_symmetry.space_group_name_H-M   'P 1'
#
loop_
_entity.id
_entity.type
_entity.pdbx_description
1 polymer ?
#
loop_
_entity_poly.entity_id
_entity_poly.type
_entity_poly.pdbx_seq_one_letter_code
_entity_poly.pdbx_strand_id
1 'polypeptide(L)'
;MDNFKKVTPQDIVCSQKNGGVMLKEEDVAVCNVKIDLTRGKHNPLESIHFFKDYESDEKFTIPDERISHLLPASFQDMIVRVYSKKPELVEKISEAFENYQLKTYGIKAQVHSTPDKKKRRYNS
;
A
#
# COMPACT_ATOMS: atom_id res chain seq x y z
N MET A 1 6.18 -15.22 -6.57
CA MET A 1 6.19 -13.89 -7.22
C MET A 1 5.88 -12.84 -6.17
N ASP A 2 6.84 -11.98 -5.83
CA ASP A 2 6.60 -10.79 -4.99
C ASP A 2 5.90 -9.72 -5.83
N ASN A 3 4.57 -9.78 -5.87
CA ASN A 3 3.73 -8.89 -6.69
C ASN A 3 3.76 -7.41 -6.29
N PHE A 4 4.47 -7.04 -5.22
CA PHE A 4 4.57 -5.65 -4.76
C PHE A 4 5.96 -5.11 -5.05
N LYS A 5 6.15 -4.59 -6.26
CA LYS A 5 7.33 -3.77 -6.60
C LYS A 5 7.32 -2.53 -5.70
N LYS A 6 8.40 -2.31 -4.95
CA LYS A 6 8.54 -1.08 -4.14
C LYS A 6 8.47 0.14 -5.06
N VAL A 7 7.62 1.09 -4.70
CA VAL A 7 7.53 2.37 -5.41
C VAL A 7 8.72 3.25 -4.99
N THR A 8 9.37 3.86 -5.97
CA THR A 8 10.54 4.72 -5.80
C THR A 8 10.21 6.18 -6.12
N PRO A 9 11.02 7.16 -5.65
CA PRO A 9 10.92 8.54 -6.12
C PRO A 9 10.99 8.66 -7.64
N GLN A 10 11.84 7.86 -8.29
CA GLN A 10 11.99 7.83 -9.74
C GLN A 10 10.69 7.45 -10.46
N ASP A 11 9.96 6.43 -9.97
CA ASP A 11 8.66 6.04 -10.55
C ASP A 11 7.66 7.21 -10.56
N ILE A 12 7.69 8.05 -9.52
CA ILE A 12 6.85 9.26 -9.41
C ILE A 12 7.32 10.34 -10.38
N VAL A 13 8.62 10.67 -10.38
CA VAL A 13 9.20 11.73 -11.22
C VAL A 13 9.05 11.43 -12.71
N CYS A 14 9.23 10.17 -13.12
CA CYS A 14 9.01 9.73 -14.51
C CYS A 14 7.53 9.75 -14.93
N SER A 15 6.60 9.95 -13.98
CA SER A 15 5.17 10.04 -14.21
C SER A 15 4.62 11.48 -14.17
N GLN A 16 5.48 12.50 -14.04
CA GLN A 16 5.10 13.90 -14.14
C GLN A 16 4.58 14.26 -15.54
N LYS A 17 3.72 15.28 -15.64
CA LYS A 17 3.24 15.80 -16.94
C LYS A 17 4.25 16.77 -17.55
N ASN A 18 4.27 16.83 -18.88
CA ASN A 18 5.06 17.84 -19.61
C ASN A 18 4.45 19.23 -19.39
N GLY A 19 5.30 20.25 -19.20
CA GLY A 19 4.88 21.67 -19.18
C GLY A 19 4.75 22.31 -17.80
N GLY A 20 5.76 22.21 -16.95
CA GLY A 20 5.80 22.87 -15.64
C GLY A 20 7.16 22.75 -14.95
N VAL A 21 7.18 22.98 -13.63
CA VAL A 21 8.38 22.74 -12.79
C VAL A 21 8.76 21.26 -12.89
N MET A 22 10.02 20.99 -13.26
CA MET A 22 10.55 19.64 -13.37
C MET A 22 10.83 19.09 -11.97
N LEU A 23 10.06 18.08 -11.56
CA LEU A 23 10.31 17.37 -10.30
C LEU A 23 11.63 16.60 -10.40
N LYS A 24 12.38 16.58 -9.31
CA LYS A 24 13.56 15.73 -9.14
C LYS A 24 13.31 14.69 -8.04
N GLU A 25 14.07 13.60 -8.05
CA GLU A 25 13.95 12.57 -7.01
C GLU A 25 14.20 13.12 -5.60
N GLU A 26 15.08 14.11 -5.48
CA GLU A 26 15.37 14.78 -4.22
C GLU A 26 14.17 15.52 -3.62
N ASP A 27 13.18 15.90 -4.43
CA ASP A 27 11.97 16.60 -3.99
C ASP A 27 10.92 15.66 -3.38
N VAL A 28 11.05 14.34 -3.61
CA VAL A 28 10.05 13.33 -3.27
C VAL A 28 10.58 12.39 -2.19
N ALA A 29 9.73 12.06 -1.21
CA ALA A 29 9.97 10.95 -0.29
C ALA A 29 8.86 9.91 -0.45
N VAL A 30 9.23 8.64 -0.54
CA VAL A 30 8.28 7.52 -0.69
C VAL A 30 8.43 6.55 0.47
N CYS A 31 7.31 6.22 1.12
CA CYS A 31 7.22 5.24 2.19
C CYS A 31 6.35 4.07 1.73
N ASN A 32 6.96 2.88 1.62
CA ASN A 32 6.27 1.64 1.30
C ASN A 32 6.08 0.86 2.60
N VAL A 33 4.83 0.75 3.06
CA VAL A 33 4.47 0.02 4.28
C VAL A 33 3.79 -1.28 3.89
N LYS A 34 4.45 -2.40 4.20
CA LYS A 34 3.87 -3.73 4.07
C LYS A 34 2.99 -4.01 5.28
N ILE A 35 1.76 -4.46 5.04
CA ILE A 35 0.83 -4.92 6.08
C ILE A 35 0.54 -6.38 5.79
N ASP A 36 0.79 -7.25 6.75
CA ASP A 36 0.45 -8.66 6.66
C ASP A 36 0.01 -9.21 8.02
N LEU A 37 -0.50 -10.43 8.05
CA LEU A 37 -0.81 -11.14 9.29
C LEU A 37 0.44 -11.80 9.88
N THR A 38 1.59 -11.12 9.85
CA THR A 38 2.91 -11.58 10.33
C THR A 38 3.49 -12.81 9.63
N ARG A 39 2.82 -13.30 8.58
CA ARG A 39 3.23 -14.48 7.78
C ARG A 39 3.31 -14.19 6.28
N GLY A 40 3.55 -12.94 5.89
CA GLY A 40 3.64 -12.59 4.47
C GLY A 40 2.35 -12.89 3.73
N LYS A 41 2.45 -13.66 2.65
CA LYS A 41 1.29 -14.06 1.81
C LYS A 41 0.55 -15.29 2.33
N HIS A 42 1.10 -15.96 3.34
CA HIS A 42 0.55 -17.21 3.83
C HIS A 42 -0.60 -16.94 4.78
N ASN A 43 -1.67 -17.73 4.63
CA ASN A 43 -2.76 -17.72 5.59
C ASN A 43 -2.20 -18.17 6.95
N PRO A 44 -2.33 -17.35 8.01
CA PRO A 44 -1.80 -17.72 9.31
C PRO A 44 -2.41 -19.01 9.85
N LEU A 45 -3.65 -19.34 9.46
CA LEU A 45 -4.38 -20.52 9.92
C LEU A 45 -3.77 -21.84 9.44
N GLU A 46 -3.01 -21.84 8.34
CA GLU A 46 -2.30 -23.03 7.84
C GLU A 46 -1.27 -23.57 8.85
N SER A 47 -0.77 -22.72 9.77
CA SER A 47 0.19 -23.13 10.81
C SER A 47 -0.46 -23.29 12.19
N ILE A 48 -1.79 -23.24 12.28
CA ILE A 48 -2.51 -23.40 13.54
C ILE A 48 -3.07 -24.81 13.62
N HIS A 49 -2.80 -25.46 14.74
CA HIS A 49 -3.38 -26.74 15.07
C HIS A 49 -4.49 -26.56 16.10
N PHE A 50 -5.59 -27.27 15.87
CA PHE A 50 -6.77 -27.31 16.72
C PHE A 50 -6.92 -28.70 17.31
N PHE A 51 -7.58 -28.73 18.46
CA PHE A 51 -8.03 -29.94 19.14
C PHE A 51 -9.54 -29.84 19.27
N LYS A 52 -10.24 -30.97 19.15
CA LYS A 52 -11.70 -30.96 19.10
C LYS A 52 -12.29 -30.65 20.47
N ASP A 53 -11.77 -31.33 21.49
CA ASP A 53 -12.24 -31.27 22.87
C ASP A 53 -11.04 -31.30 23.84
N TYR A 54 -11.26 -31.03 25.13
CA TYR A 54 -10.20 -30.96 26.16
C TYR A 54 -9.39 -32.27 26.27
N GLU A 55 -10.03 -33.41 26.04
CA GLU A 55 -9.41 -34.74 26.14
C GLU A 55 -8.78 -35.21 24.81
N SER A 56 -8.77 -34.37 23.76
CA SER A 56 -8.21 -34.75 22.47
C SER A 56 -6.68 -34.66 22.47
N ASP A 57 -6.00 -35.78 22.22
CA ASP A 57 -4.54 -35.82 22.01
C ASP A 57 -4.14 -35.63 20.54
N GLU A 58 -5.09 -35.81 19.61
CA GLU A 58 -4.87 -35.63 18.19
C GLU A 58 -5.13 -34.19 17.74
N LYS A 59 -4.13 -33.60 17.07
CA LYS A 59 -4.20 -32.26 16.53
C LYS A 59 -4.56 -32.29 15.04
N PHE A 60 -5.36 -31.33 14.59
CA PHE A 60 -5.71 -31.17 13.17
C PHE A 60 -5.62 -29.71 12.73
N THR A 61 -5.59 -29.47 11.41
CA THR A 61 -5.69 -28.12 10.82
C THR A 61 -7.08 -27.92 10.24
N ILE A 62 -7.59 -26.68 10.27
CA ILE A 62 -8.86 -26.35 9.60
C ILE A 62 -8.55 -25.77 8.22
N PRO A 63 -9.02 -26.41 7.12
CA PRO A 63 -8.84 -25.87 5.77
C PRO A 63 -9.62 -24.58 5.58
N ASP A 64 -9.06 -23.62 4.84
CA ASP A 64 -9.63 -22.28 4.61
C ASP A 64 -11.06 -22.30 4.06
N GLU A 65 -11.35 -23.27 3.18
CA GLU A 65 -12.68 -23.52 2.58
C GLU A 65 -13.78 -23.82 3.60
N ARG A 66 -13.40 -24.31 4.78
CA ARG A 66 -14.32 -24.62 5.89
C ARG A 66 -14.47 -23.46 6.87
N ILE A 67 -13.76 -22.37 6.63
CA ILE A 67 -13.77 -21.17 7.46
C ILE A 67 -14.67 -20.13 6.79
N SER A 68 -15.22 -19.22 7.58
CA SER A 68 -16.17 -18.21 7.11
C SER A 68 -15.68 -17.51 5.84
N HIS A 69 -16.57 -17.33 4.86
CA HIS A 69 -16.34 -16.49 3.69
C HIS A 69 -16.05 -15.00 4.02
N LEU A 70 -16.10 -14.61 5.30
CA LEU A 70 -15.71 -13.29 5.79
C LEU A 70 -14.20 -13.14 6.01
N LEU A 71 -13.40 -14.20 5.87
CA LEU A 71 -11.94 -14.06 5.93
C LEU A 71 -11.39 -13.25 4.74
N PRO A 72 -10.32 -12.47 4.94
CA PRO A 72 -9.66 -11.78 3.85
C PRO A 72 -9.16 -12.75 2.78
N ALA A 73 -9.48 -12.49 1.50
CA ALA A 73 -8.95 -13.25 0.38
C ALA A 73 -7.46 -12.96 0.10
N SER A 74 -6.91 -11.90 0.68
CA SER A 74 -5.48 -11.55 0.67
C SER A 74 -4.98 -11.37 2.10
N PHE A 75 -3.81 -11.94 2.40
CA PHE A 75 -3.17 -11.84 3.70
C PHE A 75 -2.03 -10.79 3.73
N GLN A 76 -1.82 -10.11 2.61
CA GLN A 76 -0.77 -9.10 2.44
C GLN A 76 -1.27 -7.91 1.61
N ASP A 77 -1.05 -6.71 2.14
CA ASP A 77 -1.27 -5.43 1.48
C ASP A 77 -0.01 -4.58 1.48
N MET A 78 0.03 -3.58 0.59
CA MET A 78 1.07 -2.55 0.57
C MET A 78 0.42 -1.16 0.53
N ILE A 79 0.71 -0.33 1.53
CA ILE A 79 0.36 1.08 1.54
C ILE A 79 1.58 1.89 1.07
N VAL A 80 1.41 2.64 -0.02
CA VAL A 80 2.42 3.57 -0.51
C VAL A 80 2.01 4.99 -0.13
N ARG A 81 2.87 5.68 0.61
CA ARG A 81 2.71 7.11 0.94
C ARG A 81 3.78 7.92 0.24
N VAL A 82 3.37 8.93 -0.52
CA VAL A 82 4.26 9.85 -1.23
C VAL A 82 4.16 11.22 -0.58
N TYR A 83 5.31 11.82 -0.30
CA TYR A 83 5.43 13.11 0.36
C TYR A 83 6.28 14.05 -0.50
N SER A 84 5.91 15.33 -0.47
CA SER A 84 6.79 16.39 -0.95
C SER A 84 7.71 16.85 0.17
N LYS A 85 9.00 17.05 -0.15
CA LYS A 85 9.94 17.75 0.75
C LYS A 85 9.77 19.28 0.69
N LYS A 86 9.09 19.78 -0.35
CA LYS A 86 8.86 21.20 -0.63
C LYS A 86 7.35 21.49 -0.73
N PRO A 87 6.76 22.32 0.15
CA PRO A 87 5.32 22.55 0.17
C PRO A 87 4.71 22.95 -1.18
N GLU A 88 5.41 23.78 -1.95
CA GLU A 88 5.01 24.28 -3.25
C GLU A 88 4.91 23.20 -4.34
N LEU A 89 5.54 22.03 -4.13
CA LEU A 89 5.53 20.92 -5.09
C LEU A 89 4.45 19.88 -4.80
N VAL A 90 3.66 20.03 -3.72
CA VAL A 90 2.67 19.03 -3.28
C VAL A 90 1.67 18.69 -4.38
N GLU A 91 1.13 19.68 -5.07
CA GLU A 91 0.12 19.46 -6.12
C GLU A 91 0.71 18.71 -7.32
N LYS A 92 1.93 19.06 -7.73
CA LYS A 92 2.64 18.41 -8.83
C LYS A 92 3.02 16.97 -8.52
N ILE A 93 3.46 16.71 -7.29
CA ILE A 93 3.78 15.36 -6.82
C ILE A 93 2.51 14.51 -6.70
N SER A 94 1.40 15.09 -6.22
CA SER A 94 0.09 14.42 -6.18
C SER A 94 -0.35 14.00 -7.59
N GLU A 95 -0.27 14.92 -8.55
CA GLU A 95 -0.61 14.65 -9.95
C GLU A 95 0.29 13.58 -10.57
N ALA A 96 1.60 13.65 -10.34
CA ALA A 96 2.55 12.65 -10.83
C ALA A 96 2.28 11.27 -10.23
N PHE A 97 1.91 11.20 -8.93
CA PHE A 97 1.56 9.95 -8.28
C PHE A 97 0.25 9.36 -8.80
N GLU A 98 -0.78 10.17 -9.03
CA GLU A 98 -2.02 9.71 -9.67
C GLU A 98 -1.76 9.17 -11.08
N ASN A 99 -0.89 9.82 -11.86
CA ASN A 99 -0.50 9.32 -13.18
C ASN A 99 0.25 7.98 -13.08
N TYR A 100 1.15 7.83 -12.11
CA TYR A 100 1.85 6.57 -11.85
C TYR A 100 0.86 5.44 -11.55
N GLN A 101 -0.14 5.70 -10.70
CA GLN A 101 -1.18 4.72 -10.35
C GLN A 101 -1.99 4.31 -11.58
N LEU A 102 -2.43 5.28 -12.39
CA LEU A 102 -3.18 5.00 -13.61
C LEU A 102 -2.36 4.20 -14.63
N LYS A 103 -1.07 4.53 -14.84
CA LYS A 103 -0.19 3.81 -15.77
C LYS A 103 0.10 2.39 -15.30
N THR A 104 0.25 2.18 -14.00
CA THR A 104 0.70 0.91 -13.42
C THR A 104 -0.46 -0.04 -13.13
N TYR A 105 -1.59 0.50 -12.66
CA TYR A 105 -2.72 -0.28 -12.16
C TYR A 105 -4.03 -0.03 -12.90
N GLY A 106 -4.08 0.93 -13.84
CA GLY A 106 -5.30 1.30 -14.57
C GLY A 106 -6.34 2.07 -13.76
N ILE A 107 -6.13 2.24 -12.45
CA ILE A 107 -7.04 2.90 -11.53
C ILE A 107 -6.29 3.87 -10.62
N LYS A 108 -6.99 4.91 -10.14
CA LYS A 108 -6.51 5.74 -9.02
C LYS A 108 -6.85 5.01 -7.71
N ALA A 109 -5.82 4.44 -7.08
CA ALA A 109 -5.98 3.64 -5.86
C ALA A 109 -5.96 4.49 -4.57
N GLN A 110 -5.93 5.82 -4.67
CA GLN A 110 -5.86 6.71 -3.51
C GLN A 110 -7.15 6.67 -2.68
N VAL A 111 -7.07 6.03 -1.51
CA VAL A 111 -8.21 5.91 -0.57
C VAL A 111 -8.36 7.15 0.33
N HIS A 112 -7.25 7.86 0.60
CA HIS A 112 -7.24 9.03 1.47
C HIS A 112 -6.43 10.18 0.85
N SER A 113 -7.11 11.26 0.51
CA SER A 113 -6.47 12.49 0.04
C SER A 113 -5.85 13.27 1.20
N THR A 114 -4.82 14.06 0.90
CA THR A 114 -4.18 14.97 1.87
C THR A 114 -5.24 15.94 2.45
N PRO A 115 -5.45 15.98 3.78
CA PRO A 115 -6.47 16.85 4.39
C PRO A 115 -6.25 18.33 4.07
N ASP A 116 -7.29 19.05 3.65
CA ASP A 116 -7.19 20.43 3.18
C ASP A 116 -6.66 21.42 4.23
N LYS A 117 -6.88 21.14 5.52
CA LYS A 117 -6.34 21.96 6.63
C LYS A 117 -4.80 22.04 6.61
N LYS A 118 -4.11 21.02 6.08
CA LYS A 118 -2.63 21.01 5.99
C LYS A 118 -2.10 21.81 4.79
N LYS A 119 -2.89 21.95 3.72
CA LYS A 119 -2.51 22.75 2.53
C LYS A 119 -2.49 24.26 2.86
N ARG A 120 -3.45 24.73 3.65
CA ARG A 120 -3.60 26.16 4.00
C ARG A 120 -2.47 26.74 4.84
N ARG A 121 -1.74 25.92 5.61
CA ARG A 121 -0.67 26.39 6.51
C ARG A 121 0.59 26.90 5.80
N TYR A 122 0.75 26.61 4.50
CA TYR A 122 1.94 26.99 3.73
C TYR A 122 1.68 28.08 2.69
N ASN A 123 0.42 28.52 2.53
CA ASN A 123 0.02 29.56 1.57
C ASN A 123 -0.33 30.90 2.24
N SER A 124 0.07 31.10 3.50
CA SER A 124 -0.19 32.29 4.33
C SER A 124 1.10 32.87 4.89
#